data_AF-A0A8J6HMB3-F1
#
_entry.id   AF-A0A8J6HMB3-F1
#
_cell.length_a   1.000
_cell.length_b   1.000
_cell.length_c   1.000
_cell.angle_alpha   90.00
_cell.angle_beta   90.00
_cell.angle_gamma   90.00
#
_symmetry.space_group_name_H-M   'P 1'
#
loop_
_entity.id
_entity.type
_entity.pdbx_description
1 polymer ?
#
loop_
_entity_poly.entity_id
_entity_poly.type
_entity_poly.pdbx_seq_one_letter_code
_entity_poly.pdbx_strand_id
1 'polypeptide(L)'
;MQVREVVRKANKVVGCVWGIGERMWGGEFGRRMMMFESMVESVLMYGAEIWGWKEREEVERVQEKYLRWVLGVDRETPGYIVREECKRSKLRVKAGKRAAKFEDRMGGREECRILTECYREKKKNADEKEREKYCRRNGYAREEVERMRAEGRWMCAELSERDRDTDKQERRERIREARYNREYERCVTEDVPVYLGRESTKERKMMARFRCGNEERENKYWMEEEERMCRMCREERETIEHMWRGCGEMREREEKERGEILNEDGREIGWMKEVWKRRERIEKEREDLNRGTVQASFVDRHDLYPSIWGVLFEVIRKVACAQISNMRMAVGVVIGREWSHLEAVVFKICSLSLSAVSAAIMRWKSGKPAFAVEVYFSN
;
A
#
# COMPACT_ATOMS: atom_id res chain seq x y z
N MET A 1 23.49 -5.22 19.00
CA MET A 1 22.02 -5.29 18.80
C MET A 1 21.71 -5.11 17.33
N GLN A 2 21.02 -6.07 16.71
CA GLN A 2 20.66 -5.98 15.29
C GLN A 2 19.29 -5.28 15.17
N VAL A 3 19.27 -4.04 14.68
CA VAL A 3 18.05 -3.24 14.47
C VAL A 3 17.00 -4.02 13.65
N ARG A 4 17.45 -4.85 12.70
CA ARG A 4 16.61 -5.76 11.92
C ARG A 4 15.72 -6.66 12.76
N GLU A 5 16.22 -7.17 13.88
CA GLU A 5 15.45 -8.05 14.76
C GLU A 5 14.36 -7.28 15.50
N VAL A 6 14.66 -6.05 15.93
CA VAL A 6 13.68 -5.14 16.53
C VAL A 6 12.59 -4.79 15.53
N VAL A 7 12.97 -4.45 14.29
CA VAL A 7 12.04 -4.17 13.19
C VAL A 7 11.17 -5.39 12.87
N ARG A 8 11.74 -6.60 12.88
CA ARG A 8 10.99 -7.85 12.66
C ARG A 8 9.95 -8.08 13.76
N LYS A 9 10.33 -7.89 15.03
CA LYS A 9 9.39 -7.98 16.17
C LYS A 9 8.31 -6.91 16.09
N ALA A 10 8.69 -5.67 15.82
CA ALA A 10 7.76 -4.55 15.66
C ALA A 10 6.74 -4.79 14.54
N ASN A 11 7.16 -5.36 13.40
CA ASN A 11 6.23 -5.69 12.31
C ASN A 11 5.16 -6.73 12.72
N LYS A 12 5.49 -7.69 13.59
CA LYS A 12 4.50 -8.62 14.14
C LYS A 12 3.49 -7.88 15.01
N VAL A 13 3.99 -7.01 15.90
CA VAL A 13 3.14 -6.20 16.78
C VAL A 13 2.25 -5.26 15.97
N VAL A 14 2.77 -4.64 14.90
CA VAL A 14 1.99 -3.78 13.99
C VAL A 14 0.77 -4.52 13.43
N GLY A 15 0.89 -5.78 13.02
CA GLY A 15 -0.24 -6.57 12.56
C GLY A 15 -1.31 -6.77 13.63
N CYS A 16 -0.90 -7.12 14.86
CA CYS A 16 -1.80 -7.28 16.00
C CYS A 16 -2.49 -5.96 16.38
N VAL A 17 -1.71 -4.88 16.50
CA VAL A 17 -2.18 -3.53 16.82
C VAL A 17 -3.15 -3.02 15.77
N TRP A 18 -2.88 -3.28 14.49
CA TRP A 18 -3.78 -2.97 13.40
C TRP A 18 -5.11 -3.70 13.54
N GLY A 19 -5.09 -5.02 13.74
CA GLY A 19 -6.31 -5.83 13.88
C GLY A 19 -7.16 -5.43 15.10
N ILE A 20 -6.52 -5.14 16.24
CA ILE A 20 -7.22 -4.63 17.43
C ILE A 20 -7.82 -3.25 17.15
N GLY A 21 -7.04 -2.37 16.52
CA GLY A 21 -7.47 -1.02 16.18
C GLY A 21 -8.66 -1.01 15.24
N GLU A 22 -8.68 -1.86 14.20
CA GLU A 22 -9.82 -1.94 13.26
C GLU A 22 -11.10 -2.38 13.96
N ARG A 23 -11.02 -3.30 14.93
CA ARG A 23 -12.20 -3.80 15.66
C ARG A 23 -12.74 -2.79 16.67
N MET A 24 -11.85 -2.12 17.43
CA MET A 24 -12.27 -1.26 18.54
C MET A 24 -12.37 0.22 18.17
N TRP A 25 -11.49 0.71 17.29
CA TRP A 25 -11.30 2.13 16.98
C TRP A 25 -11.09 2.36 15.49
N GLY A 26 -11.98 1.78 14.66
CA GLY A 26 -12.04 2.01 13.22
C GLY A 26 -11.93 3.49 12.87
N GLY A 27 -12.80 4.29 13.50
CA GLY A 27 -13.03 5.70 13.19
C GLY A 27 -12.13 6.71 13.90
N GLU A 28 -11.30 6.33 14.86
CA GLU A 28 -10.60 7.32 15.70
C GLU A 28 -9.10 7.40 15.42
N PHE A 29 -8.67 8.44 14.70
CA PHE A 29 -7.26 8.64 14.32
C PHE A 29 -6.36 8.80 15.54
N GLY A 30 -6.78 9.61 16.51
CA GLY A 30 -6.01 9.87 17.73
C GLY A 30 -5.72 8.58 18.52
N ARG A 31 -6.73 7.74 18.73
CA ARG A 31 -6.57 6.45 19.43
C ARG A 31 -5.66 5.49 18.68
N ARG A 32 -5.72 5.47 17.33
CA ARG A 32 -4.77 4.68 16.52
C ARG A 32 -3.34 5.11 16.73
N MET A 33 -3.09 6.42 16.74
CA MET A 33 -1.75 6.94 17.00
C MET A 33 -1.28 6.59 18.41
N MET A 34 -2.14 6.73 19.42
CA MET A 34 -1.83 6.35 20.80
C MET A 34 -1.45 4.87 20.94
N MET A 35 -2.16 3.97 20.23
CA MET A 35 -1.82 2.54 20.20
C MET A 35 -0.46 2.28 19.56
N PHE A 36 -0.17 2.98 18.46
CA PHE A 36 1.14 2.88 17.81
C PHE A 36 2.26 3.32 18.76
N GLU A 37 2.10 4.47 19.40
CA GLU A 37 3.09 5.04 20.33
C GLU A 37 3.28 4.15 21.57
N SER A 38 2.20 3.55 22.08
CA SER A 38 2.28 2.69 23.27
C SER A 38 2.92 1.33 22.98
N MET A 39 2.54 0.68 21.87
CA MET A 39 2.89 -0.73 21.62
C MET A 39 3.98 -0.93 20.57
N VAL A 40 3.93 -0.19 19.46
CA VAL A 40 4.87 -0.38 18.35
C VAL A 40 6.14 0.42 18.58
N GLU A 41 5.99 1.70 18.95
CA GLU A 41 7.12 2.57 19.23
C GLU A 41 7.93 2.08 20.43
N SER A 42 7.29 1.55 21.48
CA SER A 42 8.00 0.99 22.64
C SER A 42 8.94 -0.15 22.24
N VAL A 43 8.51 -1.04 21.34
CA VAL A 43 9.35 -2.11 20.78
C VAL A 43 10.44 -1.53 19.89
N LEU A 44 10.09 -0.60 18.97
CA LEU A 44 11.05 0.01 18.05
C LEU A 44 12.15 0.79 18.76
N MET A 45 11.83 1.43 19.88
CA MET A 45 12.76 2.25 20.65
C MET A 45 13.58 1.43 21.66
N TYR A 46 13.49 0.10 21.63
CA TYR A 46 14.30 -0.74 22.49
C TYR A 46 15.80 -0.54 22.21
N GLY A 47 16.53 -0.13 23.24
CA GLY A 47 17.95 0.20 23.17
C GLY A 47 18.28 1.42 22.31
N ALA A 48 17.30 2.30 22.03
CA ALA A 48 17.51 3.55 21.30
C ALA A 48 18.55 4.47 21.97
N GLU A 49 18.79 4.28 23.26
CA GLU A 49 19.89 4.89 24.00
C GLU A 49 21.26 4.63 23.36
N ILE A 50 21.39 3.48 22.69
CA ILE A 50 22.64 2.97 22.14
C ILE A 50 22.80 3.30 20.64
N TRP A 51 21.73 3.18 19.85
CA TRP A 51 21.80 3.37 18.38
C TRP A 51 21.07 4.62 17.88
N GLY A 52 20.41 5.37 18.76
CA GLY A 52 19.50 6.46 18.40
C GLY A 52 20.14 7.67 17.74
N TRP A 53 21.47 7.76 17.73
CA TRP A 53 22.22 8.82 17.07
C TRP A 53 22.17 8.79 15.54
N LYS A 54 21.85 7.64 14.93
CA LYS A 54 21.77 7.55 13.46
C LYS A 54 20.41 7.05 13.01
N GLU A 55 19.85 7.80 12.07
CA GLU A 55 18.63 7.47 11.36
C GLU A 55 18.72 6.08 10.71
N ARG A 56 17.71 5.25 10.97
CA ARG A 56 17.59 3.90 10.43
C ARG A 56 16.35 3.85 9.56
N GLU A 57 16.53 3.80 8.25
CA GLU A 57 15.42 3.78 7.29
C GLU A 57 14.45 2.62 7.53
N GLU A 58 14.96 1.45 7.94
CA GLU A 58 14.14 0.27 8.29
C GLU A 58 13.13 0.57 9.42
N VAL A 59 13.49 1.42 10.38
CA VAL A 59 12.61 1.85 11.48
C VAL A 59 11.55 2.83 10.99
N GLU A 60 11.96 3.82 10.18
CA GLU A 60 11.04 4.80 9.60
C GLU A 60 10.01 4.13 8.68
N ARG A 61 10.41 3.10 7.92
CA ARG A 61 9.50 2.32 7.06
C ARG A 61 8.38 1.64 7.85
N VAL A 62 8.60 1.25 9.11
CA VAL A 62 7.54 0.67 9.97
C VAL A 62 6.50 1.73 10.33
N GLN A 63 6.95 2.94 10.70
CA GLN A 63 6.05 4.06 10.97
C GLN A 63 5.24 4.43 9.72
N GLU A 64 5.91 4.64 8.58
CA GLU A 64 5.24 4.99 7.32
C GLU A 64 4.24 3.91 6.88
N LYS A 65 4.57 2.63 7.06
CA LYS A 65 3.66 1.52 6.78
C LYS A 65 2.39 1.60 7.62
N TYR A 66 2.54 1.85 8.93
CA TYR A 66 1.38 2.01 9.81
C TYR A 66 0.52 3.21 9.43
N LEU A 67 1.14 4.36 9.14
CA LEU A 67 0.44 5.57 8.72
C LEU A 67 -0.31 5.36 7.40
N ARG A 68 0.30 4.68 6.41
CA ARG A 68 -0.39 4.34 5.14
C ARG A 68 -1.65 3.51 5.38
N TRP A 69 -1.61 2.54 6.29
CA TRP A 69 -2.78 1.75 6.65
C TRP A 69 -3.88 2.60 7.28
N VAL A 70 -3.53 3.46 8.24
CA VAL A 70 -4.48 4.35 8.92
C VAL A 70 -5.18 5.28 7.92
N LEU A 71 -4.42 5.86 6.98
CA LEU A 71 -4.95 6.73 5.93
C LEU A 71 -5.68 5.97 4.81
N GLY A 72 -5.42 4.67 4.63
CA GLY A 72 -6.00 3.90 3.53
C GLY A 72 -5.44 4.26 2.14
N VAL A 73 -4.23 4.82 2.11
CA VAL A 73 -3.51 5.18 0.88
C VAL A 73 -2.70 3.99 0.37
N ASP A 74 -2.38 4.00 -0.92
CA ASP A 74 -1.68 2.90 -1.57
C ASP A 74 -0.22 2.78 -1.10
N ARG A 75 0.40 1.61 -1.31
CA ARG A 75 1.78 1.32 -0.86
C ARG A 75 2.80 2.23 -1.54
N GLU A 76 2.53 2.63 -2.77
CA GLU A 76 3.34 3.48 -3.63
C GLU A 76 3.37 4.94 -3.13
N THR A 77 2.44 5.32 -2.25
CA THR A 77 2.36 6.66 -1.69
C THR A 77 3.64 6.98 -0.91
N PRO A 78 4.38 8.03 -1.30
CA PRO A 78 5.65 8.36 -0.65
C PRO A 78 5.50 8.65 0.84
N GLY A 79 6.44 8.16 1.65
CA GLY A 79 6.41 8.29 3.11
C GLY A 79 6.46 9.73 3.62
N TYR A 80 7.06 10.66 2.87
CA TYR A 80 7.09 12.08 3.23
C TYR A 80 5.72 12.74 3.16
N ILE A 81 4.88 12.40 2.17
CA ILE A 81 3.48 12.87 2.06
C ILE A 81 2.68 12.34 3.24
N VAL A 82 2.79 11.04 3.50
CA VAL A 82 2.06 10.37 4.58
C VAL A 82 2.40 10.96 5.95
N ARG A 83 3.69 11.27 6.18
CA ARG A 83 4.13 11.97 7.41
C ARG A 83 3.63 13.40 7.48
N GLU A 84 3.61 14.13 6.37
CA GLU A 84 3.13 15.51 6.33
C GLU A 84 1.62 15.59 6.55
N GLU A 85 0.84 14.66 5.99
CA GLU A 85 -0.61 14.59 6.18
C GLU A 85 -0.97 14.28 7.64
N CYS A 86 -0.18 13.44 8.30
CA CYS A 86 -0.37 13.07 9.71
C CYS A 86 0.34 14.01 10.70
N LYS A 87 1.10 15.01 10.22
CA LYS A 87 2.02 15.86 11.01
C LYS A 87 2.92 15.08 11.97
N ARG A 88 3.49 13.97 11.50
CA ARG A 88 4.37 13.11 12.29
C ARG A 88 5.82 13.27 11.87
N SER A 89 6.68 13.56 12.85
CA SER A 89 8.13 13.54 12.66
C SER A 89 8.64 12.10 12.51
N LYS A 90 9.82 11.97 11.92
CA LYS A 90 10.59 10.71 11.94
C LYS A 90 10.79 10.20 13.37
N LEU A 91 10.86 8.87 13.52
CA LEU A 91 11.18 8.21 14.79
C LEU A 91 12.61 8.53 15.25
N ARG A 92 13.51 8.90 14.34
CA ARG A 92 14.87 9.37 14.64
C ARG A 92 14.91 10.45 15.73
N VAL A 93 13.96 11.39 15.73
CA VAL A 93 13.89 12.48 16.71
C VAL A 93 13.74 11.92 18.12
N LYS A 94 12.81 10.97 18.30
CA LYS A 94 12.56 10.34 19.61
C LYS A 94 13.74 9.46 20.02
N ALA A 95 14.38 8.77 19.07
CA ALA A 95 15.55 7.95 19.33
C ALA A 95 16.76 8.80 19.75
N GLY A 96 17.02 9.91 19.06
CA GLY A 96 18.05 10.90 19.39
C GLY A 96 17.83 11.51 20.77
N LYS A 97 16.57 11.86 21.11
CA LYS A 97 16.21 12.32 22.46
C LYS A 97 16.55 11.31 23.55
N ARG A 98 16.26 10.02 23.33
CA ARG A 98 16.57 8.94 24.27
C ARG A 98 18.09 8.74 24.42
N ALA A 99 18.81 8.76 23.31
CA ALA A 99 20.28 8.69 23.31
C ALA A 99 20.89 9.87 24.08
N ALA A 100 20.47 11.10 23.80
CA ALA A 100 20.92 12.29 24.51
C ALA A 100 20.66 12.22 26.02
N LYS A 101 19.45 11.79 26.41
CA LYS A 101 19.08 11.63 27.84
C LYS A 101 19.87 10.52 28.54
N PHE A 102 20.22 9.45 27.82
CA PHE A 102 21.05 8.38 28.37
C PHE A 102 22.48 8.87 28.61
N GLU A 103 23.09 9.57 27.65
CA GLU A 103 24.44 10.11 27.81
C GLU A 103 24.53 11.08 28.99
N ASP A 104 23.52 11.92 29.14
CA ASP A 104 23.39 12.84 30.27
C ASP A 104 23.34 12.08 31.62
N ARG A 105 22.49 11.06 31.73
CA ARG A 105 22.41 10.22 32.94
C ARG A 105 23.77 9.60 33.30
N MET A 106 24.56 9.23 32.32
CA MET A 106 25.90 8.65 32.52
C MET A 106 26.96 9.70 32.87
N GLY A 107 26.73 10.97 32.57
CA GLY A 107 27.65 12.08 32.84
C GLY A 107 27.62 12.61 34.28
N GLY A 108 26.63 12.21 35.10
CA GLY A 108 26.38 12.84 36.41
C GLY A 108 26.25 11.90 37.62
N ARG A 109 26.52 10.58 37.51
CA ARG A 109 26.38 9.65 38.65
C ARG A 109 27.53 8.64 38.76
N GLU A 110 28.01 8.46 39.99
CA GLU A 110 29.00 7.45 40.40
C GLU A 110 28.35 6.04 40.58
N GLU A 111 27.02 6.00 40.72
CA GLU A 111 26.21 4.82 41.08
C GLU A 111 26.18 3.69 40.02
N CYS A 112 26.76 3.89 38.85
CA CYS A 112 26.72 2.93 37.73
C CYS A 112 28.09 2.74 37.08
N ARG A 113 29.12 2.45 37.88
CA ARG A 113 30.51 2.30 37.41
C ARG A 113 30.67 1.33 36.23
N ILE A 114 30.00 0.18 36.26
CA ILE A 114 30.04 -0.82 35.17
C ILE A 114 29.44 -0.24 33.88
N LEU A 115 28.23 0.31 33.93
CA LEU A 115 27.59 0.91 32.76
C LEU A 115 28.41 2.10 32.22
N THR A 116 29.03 2.87 33.11
CA THR A 116 29.87 4.02 32.76
C THR A 116 31.13 3.57 32.04
N GLU A 117 31.80 2.53 32.52
CA GLU A 117 32.96 1.95 31.83
C GLU A 117 32.58 1.28 30.51
N CYS A 118 31.49 0.50 30.47
CA CYS A 118 30.99 -0.06 29.21
C CYS A 118 30.67 1.02 28.18
N TYR A 119 30.10 2.14 28.61
CA TYR A 119 29.81 3.27 27.74
C TYR A 119 31.09 4.02 27.29
N ARG A 120 32.06 4.22 28.19
CA ARG A 120 33.37 4.81 27.85
C ARG A 120 34.14 3.97 26.83
N GLU A 121 34.16 2.66 26.98
CA GLU A 121 34.78 1.73 26.02
C GLU A 121 34.08 1.78 24.66
N LYS A 122 32.75 1.93 24.65
CA LYS A 122 31.98 2.06 23.41
C LYS A 122 32.22 3.40 22.70
N LYS A 123 32.39 4.49 23.45
CA LYS A 123 32.62 5.84 22.92
C LYS A 123 33.89 5.95 22.07
N LYS A 124 34.87 5.05 22.27
CA LYS A 124 36.12 4.99 21.50
C LYS A 124 35.94 4.58 20.01
N ASN A 125 34.71 4.32 19.53
CA ASN A 125 34.41 3.78 18.20
C ASN A 125 33.39 4.63 17.37
N ALA A 126 32.89 4.06 16.26
CA ALA A 126 32.04 4.67 15.23
C ALA A 126 30.84 5.51 15.71
N ASP A 127 30.36 5.31 16.93
CA ASP A 127 29.20 6.01 17.51
C ASP A 127 29.46 7.51 17.76
N GLU A 128 30.70 7.91 18.05
CA GLU A 128 31.03 9.34 18.20
C GLU A 128 30.89 10.08 16.86
N LYS A 129 31.28 9.44 15.75
CA LYS A 129 31.06 9.98 14.39
C LYS A 129 29.57 10.04 14.04
N GLU A 130 28.78 9.05 14.43
CA GLU A 130 27.32 9.06 14.21
C GLU A 130 26.65 10.19 14.99
N ARG A 131 27.03 10.36 16.27
CA ARG A 131 26.57 11.47 17.12
C ARG A 131 26.98 12.84 16.58
N GLU A 132 28.23 12.99 16.14
CA GLU A 132 28.71 14.22 15.54
C GLU A 132 27.93 14.57 14.27
N LYS A 133 27.69 13.60 13.39
CA LYS A 133 26.84 13.79 12.20
C LYS A 133 25.42 14.23 12.55
N TYR A 134 24.84 13.65 13.60
CA TYR A 134 23.51 14.04 14.09
C TYR A 134 23.50 15.49 14.58
N CYS A 135 24.48 15.89 15.40
CA CYS A 135 24.58 17.25 15.91
C CYS A 135 24.82 18.26 14.77
N ARG A 136 25.72 17.95 13.83
CA ARG A 136 26.00 18.80 12.65
C ARG A 136 24.77 19.00 11.79
N ARG A 137 23.97 17.96 11.56
CA ARG A 137 22.70 18.05 10.83
C ARG A 137 21.75 19.04 11.50
N ASN A 138 21.71 19.06 12.83
CA ASN A 138 20.87 19.97 13.63
C ASN A 138 21.53 21.34 13.89
N GLY A 139 22.60 21.67 13.16
CA GLY A 139 23.26 22.98 13.20
C GLY A 139 24.21 23.20 14.37
N TYR A 140 24.73 22.14 15.01
CA TYR A 140 25.74 22.27 16.06
C TYR A 140 27.11 21.77 15.62
N ALA A 141 28.12 22.63 15.79
CA ALA A 141 29.52 22.25 15.66
C ALA A 141 29.96 21.38 16.85
N ARG A 142 31.02 20.58 16.65
CA ARG A 142 31.53 19.68 17.70
C ARG A 142 31.97 20.46 18.93
N GLU A 143 32.70 21.57 18.74
CA GLU A 143 33.21 22.38 19.85
C GLU A 143 32.07 22.99 20.67
N GLU A 144 30.99 23.40 20.03
CA GLU A 144 29.82 23.95 20.70
C GLU A 144 29.12 22.92 21.58
N VAL A 145 28.94 21.69 21.08
CA VAL A 145 28.36 20.59 21.87
C VAL A 145 29.24 20.22 23.05
N GLU A 146 30.57 20.23 22.89
CA GLU A 146 31.52 19.96 23.96
C GLU A 146 31.51 21.08 25.02
N ARG A 147 31.47 22.35 24.60
CA ARG A 147 31.35 23.50 25.49
C ARG A 147 30.05 23.46 26.30
N MET A 148 28.92 23.22 25.64
CA MET A 148 27.62 23.09 26.32
C MET A 148 27.62 21.97 27.36
N ARG A 149 28.32 20.86 27.10
CA ARG A 149 28.48 19.77 28.09
C ARG A 149 29.35 20.17 29.26
N ALA A 150 30.46 20.85 29.02
CA ALA A 150 31.34 21.33 30.08
C ALA A 150 30.61 22.33 30.99
N GLU A 151 29.72 23.14 30.42
CA GLU A 151 28.83 24.05 31.15
C GLU A 151 27.66 23.34 31.88
N GLY A 152 27.49 22.02 31.71
CA GLY A 152 26.33 21.29 32.22
C GLY A 152 24.99 21.72 31.60
N ARG A 153 25.03 22.41 30.44
CA ARG A 153 23.85 22.95 29.77
C ARG A 153 23.07 21.81 29.09
N TRP A 154 21.79 21.72 29.44
CA TRP A 154 20.90 20.63 29.02
C TRP A 154 20.53 20.68 27.54
N MET A 155 21.21 19.86 26.72
CA MET A 155 21.01 19.86 25.26
C MET A 155 19.84 18.98 24.78
N CYS A 156 19.33 18.06 25.61
CA CYS A 156 18.43 16.99 25.11
C CYS A 156 17.11 17.54 24.54
N ALA A 157 16.53 18.58 25.15
CA ALA A 157 15.28 19.18 24.69
C ALA A 157 15.51 20.01 23.44
N GLU A 158 16.49 20.93 23.50
CA GLU A 158 16.87 21.83 22.41
C GLU A 158 17.26 21.07 21.13
N LEU A 159 18.09 20.03 21.25
CA LEU A 159 18.51 19.20 20.11
C LEU A 159 17.33 18.42 19.50
N SER A 160 16.39 17.97 20.33
CA SER A 160 15.19 17.28 19.83
C SER A 160 14.26 18.23 19.08
N GLU A 161 14.13 19.47 19.53
CA GLU A 161 13.34 20.49 18.85
C GLU A 161 13.97 20.87 17.52
N ARG A 162 15.27 21.13 17.49
CA ARG A 162 15.98 21.40 16.23
C ARG A 162 15.90 20.24 15.24
N ASP A 163 15.96 18.98 15.68
CA ASP A 163 15.79 17.84 14.76
C ASP A 163 14.36 17.73 14.23
N ARG A 164 13.33 18.13 15.00
CA ARG A 164 11.95 18.21 14.47
C ARG A 164 11.83 19.29 13.40
N ASP A 165 12.44 20.44 13.62
CA ASP A 165 12.40 21.54 12.65
C ASP A 165 13.16 21.17 11.37
N THR A 166 14.35 20.56 11.53
CA THR A 166 15.13 20.03 10.42
C THR A 166 14.36 18.95 9.65
N ASP A 167 13.70 18.02 10.35
CA ASP A 167 12.83 17.01 9.71
C ASP A 167 11.62 17.64 8.98
N LYS A 168 11.02 18.69 9.54
CA LYS A 168 9.93 19.44 8.88
C LYS A 168 10.43 20.14 7.62
N GLN A 169 11.61 20.75 7.66
CA GLN A 169 12.24 21.39 6.51
C GLN A 169 12.59 20.38 5.42
N GLU A 170 13.34 19.31 5.75
CA GLU A 170 13.67 18.21 4.84
C GLU A 170 12.40 17.65 4.18
N ARG A 171 11.31 17.46 4.95
CA ARG A 171 10.04 16.94 4.44
C ARG A 171 9.37 17.90 3.47
N ARG A 172 9.33 19.21 3.77
CA ARG A 172 8.73 20.21 2.87
C ARG A 172 9.53 20.43 1.60
N GLU A 173 10.85 20.42 1.68
CA GLU A 173 11.72 20.47 0.51
C GLU A 173 11.44 19.28 -0.43
N ARG A 174 11.37 18.06 0.12
CA ARG A 174 11.00 16.88 -0.66
C ARG A 174 9.62 16.94 -1.29
N ILE A 175 8.66 17.65 -0.68
CA ILE A 175 7.32 17.87 -1.26
C ILE A 175 7.41 18.79 -2.47
N ARG A 176 8.17 19.89 -2.39
CA ARG A 176 8.33 20.84 -3.49
C ARG A 176 9.05 20.22 -4.69
N GLU A 177 10.06 19.39 -4.42
CA GLU A 177 10.84 18.72 -5.47
C GLU A 177 10.17 17.44 -6.00
N ALA A 178 9.08 16.98 -5.37
CA ALA A 178 8.46 15.72 -5.72
C ALA A 178 7.85 15.75 -7.13
N ARG A 179 8.16 14.71 -7.92
CA ARG A 179 7.44 14.46 -9.18
C ARG A 179 6.02 13.91 -8.95
N TYR A 180 5.81 13.18 -7.84
CA TYR A 180 4.52 12.62 -7.45
C TYR A 180 3.68 13.67 -6.74
N ASN A 181 2.41 13.83 -7.16
CA ASN A 181 1.46 14.75 -6.55
C ASN A 181 2.02 16.19 -6.42
N ARG A 182 2.42 16.77 -7.56
CA ARG A 182 3.11 18.08 -7.64
C ARG A 182 2.38 19.20 -6.91
N GLU A 183 1.05 19.16 -6.90
CA GLU A 183 0.23 20.17 -6.27
C GLU A 183 -0.16 19.83 -4.82
N TYR A 184 0.52 18.86 -4.18
CA TYR A 184 0.24 18.52 -2.78
C TYR A 184 0.45 19.72 -1.86
N GLU A 185 1.41 20.60 -2.16
CA GLU A 185 1.70 21.81 -1.38
C GLU A 185 0.47 22.71 -1.21
N ARG A 186 -0.42 22.79 -2.20
CA ARG A 186 -1.68 23.55 -2.12
C ARG A 186 -2.67 23.00 -1.08
N CYS A 187 -2.49 21.75 -0.66
CA CYS A 187 -3.35 21.08 0.30
C CYS A 187 -2.71 20.96 1.69
N VAL A 188 -1.43 21.34 1.85
CA VAL A 188 -0.69 21.19 3.11
C VAL A 188 -1.30 22.11 4.18
N THR A 189 -1.60 21.51 5.34
CA THR A 189 -2.04 22.21 6.54
C THR A 189 -0.84 22.52 7.46
N GLU A 190 -0.98 23.42 8.43
CA GLU A 190 0.05 23.57 9.48
C GLU A 190 -0.11 22.51 10.57
N ASP A 191 -1.34 22.26 11.01
CA ASP A 191 -1.70 21.26 12.02
C ASP A 191 -2.29 19.98 11.41
N VAL A 192 -2.63 19.02 12.26
CA VAL A 192 -3.28 17.77 11.84
C VAL A 192 -4.62 18.12 11.18
N PRO A 193 -4.84 17.73 9.90
CA PRO A 193 -6.06 18.07 9.17
C PRO A 193 -7.35 17.68 9.89
N VAL A 194 -8.32 18.59 9.90
CA VAL A 194 -9.61 18.42 10.63
C VAL A 194 -10.32 17.11 10.25
N TYR A 195 -10.31 16.72 8.97
CA TYR A 195 -10.99 15.50 8.52
C TYR A 195 -10.48 14.21 9.17
N LEU A 196 -9.26 14.18 9.70
CA LEU A 196 -8.74 12.99 10.38
C LEU A 196 -9.51 12.69 11.67
N GLY A 197 -10.15 13.70 12.25
CA GLY A 197 -11.05 13.60 13.40
C GLY A 197 -12.47 13.15 13.08
N ARG A 198 -12.85 12.98 11.80
CA ARG A 198 -14.19 12.50 11.43
C ARG A 198 -14.43 11.06 11.86
N GLU A 199 -15.66 10.78 12.30
CA GLU A 199 -16.08 9.46 12.76
C GLU A 199 -16.09 8.41 11.63
N SER A 200 -16.48 8.81 10.42
CA SER A 200 -16.59 7.90 9.29
C SER A 200 -15.22 7.50 8.74
N THR A 201 -14.82 6.26 9.03
CA THR A 201 -13.58 5.66 8.54
C THR A 201 -13.49 5.71 7.01
N LYS A 202 -14.60 5.45 6.33
CA LYS A 202 -14.66 5.44 4.86
C LYS A 202 -14.42 6.83 4.29
N GLU A 203 -15.06 7.84 4.87
CA GLU A 203 -14.90 9.24 4.47
C GLU A 203 -13.49 9.75 4.73
N ARG A 204 -12.93 9.45 5.91
CA ARG A 204 -11.54 9.83 6.22
C ARG A 204 -10.55 9.21 5.24
N LYS A 205 -10.66 7.91 4.97
CA LYS A 205 -9.78 7.23 4.01
C LYS A 205 -9.95 7.77 2.60
N MET A 206 -11.19 8.03 2.18
CA MET A 206 -11.48 8.67 0.88
C MET A 206 -10.78 10.03 0.78
N MET A 207 -10.97 10.92 1.75
CA MET A 207 -10.34 12.24 1.77
C MET A 207 -8.82 12.15 1.75
N ALA A 208 -8.24 11.26 2.56
CA ALA A 208 -6.80 11.03 2.57
C ALA A 208 -6.29 10.56 1.20
N ARG A 209 -6.99 9.65 0.51
CA ARG A 209 -6.62 9.18 -0.83
C ARG A 209 -6.66 10.29 -1.87
N PHE A 210 -7.68 11.17 -1.84
CA PHE A 210 -7.73 12.32 -2.73
C PHE A 210 -6.60 13.31 -2.45
N ARG A 211 -6.42 13.71 -1.18
CA ARG A 211 -5.37 14.67 -0.76
C ARG A 211 -3.96 14.16 -1.04
N CYS A 212 -3.70 12.88 -0.78
CA CYS A 212 -2.40 12.26 -1.03
C CYS A 212 -2.15 11.93 -2.51
N GLY A 213 -3.11 12.15 -3.41
CA GLY A 213 -2.91 11.97 -4.85
C GLY A 213 -3.11 10.54 -5.36
N ASN A 214 -3.70 9.64 -4.56
CA ASN A 214 -4.00 8.26 -4.97
C ASN A 214 -5.13 8.18 -5.99
N GLU A 215 -6.02 9.17 -5.99
CA GLU A 215 -7.22 9.19 -6.84
C GLU A 215 -6.96 9.75 -8.25
N GLU A 216 -5.76 10.24 -8.53
CA GLU A 216 -5.31 10.71 -9.84
C GLU A 216 -4.30 9.73 -10.43
N ARG A 217 -4.60 9.17 -11.61
CA ARG A 217 -3.61 8.34 -12.31
C ARG A 217 -2.45 9.16 -12.86
N GLU A 218 -2.62 10.47 -13.11
CA GLU A 218 -1.53 11.32 -13.58
C GLU A 218 -0.33 11.34 -12.60
N ASN A 219 -0.60 11.22 -11.30
CA ASN A 219 0.46 11.17 -10.28
C ASN A 219 1.34 9.91 -10.38
N LYS A 220 0.87 8.85 -11.05
CA LYS A 220 1.59 7.59 -11.23
C LYS A 220 2.56 7.69 -12.40
N TYR A 221 3.57 8.54 -12.24
CA TYR A 221 4.54 8.90 -13.30
C TYR A 221 5.38 7.73 -13.86
N TRP A 222 5.25 6.54 -13.28
CA TRP A 222 5.89 5.30 -13.73
C TRP A 222 4.98 4.41 -14.58
N MET A 223 3.68 4.73 -14.72
CA MET A 223 2.75 4.05 -15.62
C MET A 223 2.87 4.58 -17.05
N GLU A 224 2.41 3.84 -18.04
CA GLU A 224 2.34 4.33 -19.43
C GLU A 224 1.34 5.49 -19.57
N GLU A 225 1.52 6.35 -20.57
CA GLU A 225 0.68 7.55 -20.75
C GLU A 225 -0.81 7.22 -20.92
N GLU A 226 -1.11 6.17 -21.68
CA GLU A 226 -2.45 5.65 -21.91
C GLU A 226 -3.13 5.15 -20.62
N GLU A 227 -2.33 4.58 -19.70
CA GLU A 227 -2.84 4.13 -18.40
C GLU A 227 -3.17 5.30 -17.47
N ARG A 228 -2.61 6.49 -17.72
CA ARG A 228 -2.86 7.72 -16.95
C ARG A 228 -4.10 8.48 -17.40
N MET A 229 -4.74 8.04 -18.47
CA MET A 229 -5.99 8.62 -18.95
C MET A 229 -7.12 8.45 -17.93
N CYS A 230 -8.06 9.39 -17.96
CA CYS A 230 -9.23 9.43 -17.10
C CYS A 230 -10.00 8.10 -17.15
N ARG A 231 -10.27 7.51 -15.99
CA ARG A 231 -11.03 6.26 -15.91
C ARG A 231 -12.46 6.40 -16.41
N MET A 232 -13.00 7.62 -16.36
CA MET A 232 -14.35 7.93 -16.77
C MET A 232 -14.40 8.18 -18.29
N CYS A 233 -13.91 9.32 -18.79
CA CYS A 233 -14.03 9.67 -20.22
C CYS A 233 -12.95 9.06 -21.13
N ARG A 234 -11.75 8.73 -20.62
CA ARG A 234 -10.56 8.30 -21.42
C ARG A 234 -10.01 9.32 -22.43
N GLU A 235 -10.46 10.57 -22.39
CA GLU A 235 -10.07 11.61 -23.36
C GLU A 235 -8.89 12.46 -22.90
N GLU A 236 -8.77 12.71 -21.59
CA GLU A 236 -7.70 13.49 -20.99
C GLU A 236 -7.02 12.73 -19.84
N ARG A 237 -5.85 13.21 -19.38
CA ARG A 237 -5.14 12.66 -18.22
C ARG A 237 -5.97 12.81 -16.95
N GLU A 238 -5.94 11.81 -16.08
CA GLU A 238 -6.75 11.78 -14.86
C GLU A 238 -6.18 12.70 -13.77
N THR A 239 -6.58 13.97 -13.80
CA THR A 239 -6.30 14.97 -12.75
C THR A 239 -7.57 15.37 -12.00
N ILE A 240 -7.43 15.96 -10.81
CA ILE A 240 -8.56 16.52 -10.05
C ILE A 240 -9.23 17.66 -10.82
N GLU A 241 -8.45 18.52 -11.47
CA GLU A 241 -8.97 19.63 -12.27
C GLU A 241 -9.85 19.12 -13.43
N HIS A 242 -9.38 18.09 -14.13
CA HIS A 242 -10.17 17.40 -15.15
C HIS A 242 -11.45 16.81 -14.53
N MET A 243 -11.35 16.03 -13.45
CA MET A 243 -12.52 15.42 -12.81
C MET A 243 -13.52 16.44 -12.24
N TRP A 244 -13.07 17.64 -11.90
CA TRP A 244 -13.88 18.70 -11.33
C TRP A 244 -14.65 19.48 -12.40
N ARG A 245 -13.99 19.81 -13.53
CA ARG A 245 -14.56 20.68 -14.58
C ARG A 245 -14.47 20.11 -15.99
N GLY A 246 -13.38 19.44 -16.34
CA GLY A 246 -13.11 19.01 -17.73
C GLY A 246 -13.70 17.65 -18.13
N CYS A 247 -14.20 16.85 -17.18
CA CYS A 247 -14.62 15.49 -17.47
C CYS A 247 -16.06 15.47 -18.01
N GLY A 248 -16.24 15.10 -19.27
CA GLY A 248 -17.57 14.95 -19.89
C GLY A 248 -18.51 13.93 -19.21
N GLU A 249 -17.98 13.12 -18.29
CA GLU A 249 -18.74 12.16 -17.48
C GLU A 249 -19.22 12.71 -16.13
N MET A 250 -18.79 13.92 -15.79
CA MET A 250 -19.12 14.64 -14.57
C MET A 250 -19.88 15.92 -14.90
N ARG A 251 -20.62 16.44 -13.91
CA ARG A 251 -21.25 17.76 -14.05
C ARG A 251 -20.20 18.84 -14.00
N GLU A 252 -20.31 19.83 -14.88
CA GLU A 252 -19.50 21.04 -14.82
C GLU A 252 -19.77 21.79 -13.51
N ARG A 253 -18.70 22.32 -12.92
CA ARG A 253 -18.70 23.02 -11.63
C ARG A 253 -17.91 24.31 -11.73
N GLU A 254 -18.20 25.24 -10.82
CA GLU A 254 -17.46 26.49 -10.68
C GLU A 254 -15.97 26.24 -10.50
N GLU A 255 -15.17 27.13 -11.06
CA GLU A 255 -13.71 27.08 -10.94
C GLU A 255 -13.31 27.22 -9.46
N LYS A 256 -12.55 26.25 -8.99
CA LYS A 256 -11.99 26.22 -7.64
C LYS A 256 -10.56 25.73 -7.71
N GLU A 257 -9.73 26.26 -6.84
CA GLU A 257 -8.38 25.73 -6.70
C GLU A 257 -8.41 24.36 -6.00
N ARG A 258 -7.37 23.57 -6.25
CA ARG A 258 -7.19 22.26 -5.63
C ARG A 258 -7.29 22.29 -4.10
N GLY A 259 -6.70 23.31 -3.46
CA GLY A 259 -6.74 23.46 -2.00
C GLY A 259 -8.17 23.70 -1.47
N GLU A 260 -9.03 24.32 -2.27
CA GLU A 260 -10.44 24.54 -1.93
C GLU A 260 -11.27 23.27 -2.13
N ILE A 261 -11.03 22.55 -3.22
CA ILE A 261 -11.67 21.26 -3.52
C ILE A 261 -11.29 20.22 -2.46
N LEU A 262 -10.01 20.15 -2.13
CA LEU A 262 -9.42 19.19 -1.19
C LEU A 262 -9.21 19.77 0.21
N ASN A 263 -10.05 20.71 0.63
CA ASN A 263 -9.93 21.36 1.94
C ASN A 263 -9.98 20.37 3.12
N GLU A 264 -9.39 20.77 4.25
CA GLU A 264 -9.28 19.91 5.43
C GLU A 264 -10.61 19.64 6.13
N ASP A 265 -11.62 20.49 5.93
CA ASP A 265 -12.98 20.33 6.49
C ASP A 265 -13.83 19.34 5.69
N GLY A 266 -13.40 19.00 4.47
CA GLY A 266 -14.08 18.11 3.53
C GLY A 266 -15.46 18.59 3.12
N ARG A 267 -15.61 19.89 2.83
CA ARG A 267 -16.86 20.45 2.30
C ARG A 267 -17.30 19.74 1.01
N GLU A 268 -16.32 19.36 0.17
CA GLU A 268 -16.57 18.72 -1.12
C GLU A 268 -16.52 17.18 -1.07
N ILE A 269 -16.71 16.58 0.10
CA ILE A 269 -16.73 15.11 0.21
C ILE A 269 -17.89 14.48 -0.58
N GLY A 270 -18.98 15.23 -0.78
CA GLY A 270 -20.09 14.82 -1.65
C GLY A 270 -19.62 14.57 -3.08
N TRP A 271 -18.78 15.45 -3.62
CA TRP A 271 -18.19 15.28 -4.95
C TRP A 271 -17.23 14.09 -5.00
N MET A 272 -16.39 13.89 -3.98
CA MET A 272 -15.51 12.70 -3.90
C MET A 272 -16.31 11.39 -3.98
N LYS A 273 -17.46 11.32 -3.30
CA LYS A 273 -18.39 10.19 -3.37
C LYS A 273 -19.01 10.03 -4.75
N GLU A 274 -19.37 11.14 -5.41
CA GLU A 274 -19.90 11.16 -6.78
C GLU A 274 -18.89 10.57 -7.76
N VAL A 275 -17.62 11.00 -7.72
CA VAL A 275 -16.53 10.48 -8.55
C VAL A 275 -16.38 8.98 -8.38
N TRP A 276 -16.34 8.47 -7.14
CA TRP A 276 -16.23 7.02 -6.88
C TRP A 276 -17.42 6.24 -7.44
N LYS A 277 -18.65 6.73 -7.21
CA LYS A 277 -19.87 6.09 -7.75
C LYS A 277 -19.90 6.09 -9.27
N ARG A 278 -19.45 7.19 -9.91
CA ARG A 278 -19.44 7.28 -11.37
C ARG A 278 -18.44 6.31 -11.98
N ARG A 279 -17.22 6.23 -11.41
CA ARG A 279 -16.21 5.24 -11.80
C ARG A 279 -16.73 3.80 -11.71
N GLU A 280 -17.34 3.45 -10.58
CA GLU A 280 -17.89 2.10 -10.38
C GLU A 280 -18.99 1.78 -11.41
N ARG A 281 -19.85 2.75 -11.74
CA ARG A 281 -20.91 2.57 -12.74
C ARG A 281 -20.33 2.34 -14.14
N ILE A 282 -19.38 3.18 -14.57
CA ILE A 282 -18.74 3.06 -15.88
C ILE A 282 -17.96 1.74 -16.01
N GLU A 283 -17.30 1.29 -14.94
CA GLU A 283 -16.61 0.01 -14.93
C GLU A 283 -17.58 -1.16 -15.12
N LYS A 284 -18.72 -1.17 -14.41
CA LYS A 284 -19.78 -2.18 -14.60
C LYS A 284 -20.36 -2.16 -16.00
N GLU A 285 -20.71 -0.98 -16.53
CA GLU A 285 -21.20 -0.81 -17.91
C GLU A 285 -20.23 -1.40 -18.93
N ARG A 286 -18.91 -1.21 -18.74
CA ARG A 286 -17.87 -1.78 -19.60
C ARG A 286 -17.71 -3.29 -19.44
N GLU A 287 -17.79 -3.82 -18.23
CA GLU A 287 -17.77 -5.26 -17.99
C GLU A 287 -18.97 -5.96 -18.62
N ASP A 288 -20.14 -5.33 -18.57
CA ASP A 288 -21.37 -5.85 -19.15
C ASP A 288 -21.33 -5.80 -20.69
N LEU A 289 -20.83 -4.71 -21.27
CA LEU A 289 -20.57 -4.62 -22.71
C LEU A 289 -19.56 -5.67 -23.17
N ASN A 290 -18.47 -5.88 -22.40
CA ASN A 290 -17.47 -6.88 -22.74
C ASN A 290 -18.05 -8.31 -22.62
N ARG A 291 -18.86 -8.59 -21.60
CA ARG A 291 -19.60 -9.87 -21.47
C ARG A 291 -20.57 -10.08 -22.65
N GLY A 292 -21.32 -9.05 -23.03
CA GLY A 292 -22.22 -9.08 -24.18
C GLY A 292 -21.47 -9.29 -25.50
N THR A 293 -20.30 -8.67 -25.68
CA THR A 293 -19.45 -8.83 -26.88
C THR A 293 -18.84 -10.23 -26.95
N VAL A 294 -18.41 -10.78 -25.81
CA VAL A 294 -17.91 -12.16 -25.73
C VAL A 294 -19.03 -13.15 -26.03
N GLN A 295 -20.25 -12.90 -25.55
CA GLN A 295 -21.43 -13.71 -25.89
C GLN A 295 -21.80 -13.59 -27.37
N ALA A 296 -21.87 -12.39 -27.94
CA ALA A 296 -22.19 -12.17 -29.36
C ALA A 296 -21.14 -12.83 -30.28
N SER A 297 -19.84 -12.63 -30.01
CA SER A 297 -18.75 -13.26 -30.77
C SER A 297 -18.62 -14.78 -30.57
N PHE A 298 -19.32 -15.36 -29.57
CA PHE A 298 -19.49 -16.79 -29.39
C PHE A 298 -20.68 -17.31 -30.22
N VAL A 299 -21.80 -16.58 -30.24
CA VAL A 299 -23.00 -16.92 -31.03
C VAL A 299 -22.71 -16.80 -32.53
N ASP A 300 -22.09 -15.70 -33.00
CA ASP A 300 -21.76 -15.51 -34.42
C ASP A 300 -20.79 -16.60 -34.94
N ARG A 301 -19.89 -17.09 -34.08
CA ARG A 301 -18.96 -18.19 -34.43
C ARG A 301 -19.65 -19.54 -34.56
N HIS A 302 -20.80 -19.72 -33.91
CA HIS A 302 -21.61 -20.93 -34.01
C HIS A 302 -22.40 -20.95 -35.33
N ASP A 303 -22.84 -19.78 -35.80
CA ASP A 303 -23.60 -19.65 -37.05
C ASP A 303 -22.72 -19.66 -38.32
N LEU A 304 -21.43 -19.35 -38.19
CA LEU A 304 -20.48 -19.33 -39.32
C LEU A 304 -19.91 -20.71 -39.71
N TYR A 305 -20.15 -21.78 -38.94
CA TYR A 305 -19.75 -23.15 -39.31
C TYR A 305 -20.74 -24.25 -38.87
N PRO A 306 -21.98 -24.28 -39.40
CA PRO A 306 -22.96 -25.32 -39.05
C PRO A 306 -22.48 -26.74 -39.41
N SER A 307 -21.71 -26.86 -40.50
CA SER A 307 -21.20 -28.13 -41.01
C SER A 307 -20.03 -28.70 -40.21
N ILE A 308 -19.10 -27.85 -39.75
CA ILE A 308 -17.94 -28.32 -38.96
C ILE A 308 -18.35 -28.59 -37.52
N TRP A 309 -19.20 -27.75 -36.91
CA TRP A 309 -19.69 -28.01 -35.57
C TRP A 309 -20.65 -29.20 -35.54
N GLY A 310 -21.53 -29.38 -36.53
CA GLY A 310 -22.38 -30.57 -36.64
C GLY A 310 -21.55 -31.87 -36.78
N VAL A 311 -20.50 -31.85 -37.61
CA VAL A 311 -19.59 -33.01 -37.75
C VAL A 311 -18.76 -33.22 -36.49
N LEU A 312 -18.24 -32.16 -35.86
CA LEU A 312 -17.46 -32.27 -34.63
C LEU A 312 -18.33 -32.76 -33.46
N PHE A 313 -19.57 -32.28 -33.33
CA PHE A 313 -20.52 -32.76 -32.31
C PHE A 313 -20.92 -34.21 -32.57
N GLU A 314 -21.12 -34.62 -33.82
CA GLU A 314 -21.43 -36.00 -34.17
C GLU A 314 -20.22 -36.93 -33.96
N VAL A 315 -19.00 -36.46 -34.21
CA VAL A 315 -17.75 -37.17 -33.90
C VAL A 315 -17.54 -37.28 -32.40
N ILE A 316 -17.73 -36.19 -31.63
CA ILE A 316 -17.64 -36.20 -30.16
C ILE A 316 -18.72 -37.11 -29.58
N ARG A 317 -19.96 -37.07 -30.09
CA ARG A 317 -21.06 -37.96 -29.68
C ARG A 317 -20.73 -39.42 -29.97
N LYS A 318 -20.16 -39.73 -31.14
CA LYS A 318 -19.72 -41.08 -31.51
C LYS A 318 -18.53 -41.56 -30.67
N VAL A 319 -17.55 -40.70 -30.37
CA VAL A 319 -16.40 -41.02 -29.51
C VAL A 319 -16.84 -41.22 -28.06
N ALA A 320 -17.73 -40.36 -27.54
CA ALA A 320 -18.31 -40.51 -26.20
C ALA A 320 -19.18 -41.79 -26.11
N CYS A 321 -20.02 -42.08 -27.11
CA CYS A 321 -20.80 -43.32 -27.16
C CYS A 321 -19.90 -44.56 -27.27
N ALA A 322 -18.80 -44.50 -28.04
CA ALA A 322 -17.84 -45.60 -28.15
C ALA A 322 -17.04 -45.81 -26.85
N GLN A 323 -16.64 -44.74 -26.16
CA GLN A 323 -15.99 -44.83 -24.84
C GLN A 323 -16.96 -45.34 -23.76
N ILE A 324 -18.24 -44.95 -23.78
CA ILE A 324 -19.27 -45.46 -22.87
C ILE A 324 -19.59 -46.94 -23.15
N SER A 325 -19.62 -47.37 -24.43
CA SER A 325 -19.78 -48.78 -24.80
C SER A 325 -18.54 -49.63 -24.45
N ASN A 326 -17.33 -49.12 -24.66
CA ASN A 326 -16.10 -49.82 -24.26
C ASN A 326 -15.95 -49.87 -22.74
N MET A 327 -16.38 -48.84 -22.00
CA MET A 327 -16.49 -48.90 -20.53
C MET A 327 -17.57 -49.89 -20.08
N ARG A 328 -18.70 -50.01 -20.78
CA ARG A 328 -19.72 -51.05 -20.52
C ARG A 328 -19.18 -52.46 -20.74
N MET A 329 -18.33 -52.69 -21.75
CA MET A 329 -17.71 -54.00 -21.99
C MET A 329 -16.57 -54.30 -21.01
N ALA A 330 -15.78 -53.30 -20.58
CA ALA A 330 -14.72 -53.48 -19.60
C ALA A 330 -15.23 -53.66 -18.15
N VAL A 331 -16.42 -53.11 -17.82
CA VAL A 331 -17.03 -53.18 -16.48
C VAL A 331 -18.03 -54.34 -16.36
N GLY A 332 -18.28 -55.09 -17.45
CA GLY A 332 -19.13 -56.28 -17.48
C GLY A 332 -18.67 -57.48 -16.64
N VAL A 333 -17.59 -57.36 -15.84
CA VAL A 333 -17.07 -58.43 -14.98
C VAL A 333 -17.15 -58.11 -13.48
N VAL A 334 -17.52 -56.90 -13.03
CA VAL A 334 -17.61 -56.61 -11.58
C VAL A 334 -18.84 -55.78 -11.20
N ILE A 335 -19.86 -56.53 -10.74
CA ILE A 335 -20.82 -56.25 -9.63
C ILE A 335 -21.64 -54.94 -9.69
N GLY A 336 -22.95 -55.11 -9.49
CA GLY A 336 -23.98 -54.10 -9.68
C GLY A 336 -24.06 -53.00 -8.60
N ARG A 337 -24.79 -51.96 -9.03
CA ARG A 337 -25.38 -50.82 -8.26
C ARG A 337 -24.42 -49.69 -7.86
N GLU A 338 -24.27 -48.73 -8.78
CA GLU A 338 -24.44 -47.27 -8.59
C GLU A 338 -23.94 -46.53 -9.87
N TRP A 339 -24.76 -46.56 -10.93
CA TRP A 339 -24.37 -46.05 -12.25
C TRP A 339 -24.61 -44.54 -12.46
N SER A 340 -25.46 -43.91 -11.66
CA SER A 340 -25.86 -42.50 -11.81
C SER A 340 -24.77 -41.50 -11.39
N HIS A 341 -23.91 -41.84 -10.42
CA HIS A 341 -22.80 -40.97 -10.01
C HIS A 341 -21.61 -41.03 -10.97
N LEU A 342 -21.36 -42.19 -11.58
CA LEU A 342 -20.31 -42.36 -12.59
C LEU A 342 -20.64 -41.63 -13.90
N GLU A 343 -21.90 -41.62 -14.33
CA GLU A 343 -22.32 -40.81 -15.49
C GLU A 343 -22.04 -39.32 -15.27
N ALA A 344 -22.34 -38.77 -14.09
CA ALA A 344 -22.08 -37.36 -13.78
C ALA A 344 -20.58 -37.02 -13.73
N VAL A 345 -19.73 -37.92 -13.23
CA VAL A 345 -18.27 -37.73 -13.17
C VAL A 345 -17.65 -37.85 -14.56
N VAL A 346 -18.06 -38.84 -15.35
CA VAL A 346 -17.61 -39.01 -16.74
C VAL A 346 -18.04 -37.84 -17.62
N PHE A 347 -19.27 -37.32 -17.44
CA PHE A 347 -19.73 -36.12 -18.13
C PHE A 347 -18.89 -34.88 -17.75
N LYS A 348 -18.50 -34.75 -16.46
CA LYS A 348 -17.63 -33.66 -15.99
C LYS A 348 -16.22 -33.76 -16.56
N ILE A 349 -15.64 -34.95 -16.58
CA ILE A 349 -14.30 -35.21 -17.15
C ILE A 349 -14.29 -34.96 -18.66
N CYS A 350 -15.33 -35.41 -19.38
CA CYS A 350 -15.49 -35.12 -20.81
C CYS A 350 -15.73 -33.63 -21.10
N SER A 351 -16.43 -32.90 -20.22
CA SER A 351 -16.61 -31.44 -20.36
C SER A 351 -15.30 -30.66 -20.13
N LEU A 352 -14.44 -31.15 -19.24
CA LEU A 352 -13.12 -30.57 -18.95
C LEU A 352 -12.12 -30.82 -20.08
N SER A 353 -12.16 -32.00 -20.70
CA SER A 353 -11.33 -32.30 -21.87
C SER A 353 -11.79 -31.53 -23.12
N LEU A 354 -13.08 -31.36 -23.33
CA LEU A 354 -13.63 -30.56 -24.43
C LEU A 354 -13.34 -29.06 -24.30
N SER A 355 -13.38 -28.51 -23.08
CA SER A 355 -13.00 -27.11 -22.83
C SER A 355 -11.50 -26.88 -23.01
N ALA A 356 -10.65 -27.84 -22.62
CA ALA A 356 -9.22 -27.81 -22.88
C ALA A 356 -8.88 -27.90 -24.38
N VAL A 357 -9.58 -28.76 -25.13
CA VAL A 357 -9.42 -28.90 -26.59
C VAL A 357 -9.91 -27.64 -27.31
N SER A 358 -11.04 -27.06 -26.89
CA SER A 358 -11.55 -25.79 -27.42
C SER A 358 -10.58 -24.63 -27.15
N ALA A 359 -10.01 -24.56 -25.95
CA ALA A 359 -9.00 -23.56 -25.59
C ALA A 359 -7.69 -23.73 -26.37
N ALA A 360 -7.26 -24.97 -26.63
CA ALA A 360 -6.07 -25.27 -27.43
C ALA A 360 -6.25 -24.91 -28.91
N ILE A 361 -7.44 -25.19 -29.49
CA ILE A 361 -7.78 -24.82 -30.87
C ILE A 361 -7.90 -23.30 -31.04
N MET A 362 -8.47 -22.61 -30.05
CA MET A 362 -8.55 -21.13 -30.01
C MET A 362 -7.16 -20.48 -29.89
N ARG A 363 -6.22 -21.08 -29.13
CA ARG A 363 -4.84 -20.61 -29.00
C ARG A 363 -4.02 -20.83 -30.28
N TRP A 364 -4.23 -21.94 -30.98
CA TRP A 364 -3.54 -22.23 -32.25
C TRP A 364 -3.92 -21.24 -33.36
N LYS A 365 -5.20 -20.83 -33.45
CA LYS A 365 -5.66 -19.85 -34.45
C LYS A 365 -5.24 -18.40 -34.17
N SER A 366 -4.73 -18.08 -32.97
CA SER A 366 -4.33 -16.72 -32.58
C SER A 366 -2.83 -16.44 -32.69
N GLY A 367 -2.04 -17.37 -33.27
CA GLY A 367 -0.65 -17.14 -33.66
C GLY A 367 0.35 -16.94 -32.51
N LYS A 368 0.00 -17.27 -31.27
CA LYS A 368 0.93 -17.19 -30.11
C LYS A 368 1.70 -18.51 -29.96
N PRO A 369 3.04 -18.49 -29.71
CA PRO A 369 3.80 -19.71 -29.49
C PRO A 369 3.37 -20.39 -28.17
N ALA A 370 3.33 -21.72 -28.20
CA ALA A 370 2.98 -22.55 -27.06
C ALA A 370 4.11 -22.52 -26.01
N PHE A 371 3.89 -21.81 -24.90
CA PHE A 371 4.66 -22.08 -23.69
C PHE A 371 4.10 -23.34 -23.01
N ALA A 372 5.01 -24.26 -22.72
CA ALA A 372 4.75 -25.53 -22.05
C ALA A 372 3.97 -25.31 -20.74
N VAL A 373 2.86 -26.01 -20.60
CA VAL A 373 2.20 -26.20 -19.31
C VAL A 373 2.90 -27.38 -18.64
N GLU A 374 3.91 -27.10 -17.81
CA GLU A 374 4.37 -28.07 -16.81
C GLU A 374 3.25 -28.26 -15.79
N VAL A 375 2.62 -29.43 -15.82
CA VAL A 375 1.67 -29.87 -14.80
C VAL A 375 2.48 -30.44 -13.64
N TYR A 376 2.61 -29.68 -12.55
CA TYR A 376 3.02 -30.24 -11.26
C TYR A 376 1.86 -31.08 -10.71
N PHE A 377 1.98 -32.40 -10.77
CA PHE A 377 1.28 -33.31 -9.86
C PHE A 377 2.19 -33.58 -8.67
N SER A 378 1.82 -33.06 -7.50
CA SER A 378 2.36 -33.51 -6.22
C SER A 378 1.79 -34.90 -5.89
N ASN A 379 2.67 -35.84 -5.57
CA ASN A 379 2.34 -37.01 -4.75
C ASN A 379 2.29 -36.62 -3.27
#